data_AF-X1S864-F1
#
_entry.id   AF-X1S864-F1
#
_cell.length_a   1.000
_cell.length_b   1.000
_cell.length_c   1.000
_cell.angle_alpha   90.00
_cell.angle_beta   90.00
_cell.angle_gamma   90.00
#
_symmetry.space_group_name_H-M   'P 1'
#
loop_
_entity.id
_entity.type
_entity.pdbx_description
1 polymer ?
#
loop_
_entity_poly.entity_id
_entity_poly.type
_entity_poly.pdbx_seq_one_letter_code
_entity_poly.pdbx_strand_id
1 'polypeptide(L)'
;MGYPPQGNIPPPNTIDHNVLLNVTANQHHVPTNDTRGRTIVVAASNSLDPTLADPAYRCDGTADQVEINAAITALGATGGAVILLDGTFAITAPVTLASNVALVGQGAGTVLRIPDGHDADLNVVYAATQDHVLVANLKIDGNTANQTAGTMNGIYWDTVTHSKVVDCWVEDMYTGGVGIYLSASSNNTITGNTVRGNGGTGITLFTDSNN
;
A
#
# COMPACT_ATOMS: atom_id res chain seq x y z
N MET A 1 -10.25 -79.00 37.03
CA MET A 1 -11.04 -78.51 35.88
C MET A 1 -11.25 -77.02 36.05
N GLY A 2 -10.75 -76.23 35.10
CA GLY A 2 -10.97 -74.79 34.83
C GLY A 2 -11.18 -73.80 35.98
N TYR A 3 -10.18 -72.97 36.27
CA TYR A 3 -10.42 -71.62 36.82
C TYR A 3 -11.20 -70.79 35.79
N PRO A 4 -12.15 -69.92 36.21
CA PRO A 4 -12.91 -69.09 35.29
C PRO A 4 -12.00 -68.06 34.59
N PRO A 5 -12.22 -67.72 33.31
CA PRO A 5 -11.42 -66.71 32.63
C PRO A 5 -11.59 -65.35 33.30
N GLN A 6 -10.47 -64.77 33.71
CA GLN A 6 -10.38 -63.45 34.34
C GLN A 6 -10.88 -62.38 33.38
N GLY A 7 -11.82 -61.56 33.84
CA GLY A 7 -12.17 -60.31 33.15
C GLY A 7 -10.95 -59.38 33.19
N ASN A 8 -10.46 -58.98 32.02
CA ASN A 8 -9.41 -57.99 31.91
C ASN A 8 -9.94 -56.63 32.38
N ILE A 9 -9.62 -56.25 33.62
CA ILE A 9 -9.69 -54.86 34.09
C ILE A 9 -8.35 -54.22 33.73
N PRO A 10 -8.30 -53.25 32.79
CA PRO A 10 -7.05 -52.57 32.45
C PRO A 10 -6.50 -51.79 33.66
N PRO A 11 -5.17 -51.71 33.83
CA PRO A 11 -4.55 -50.94 34.92
C PRO A 11 -4.88 -49.44 34.82
N PRO A 12 -4.84 -48.71 35.95
CA PRO A 12 -5.12 -47.27 35.97
C PRO A 12 -4.16 -46.53 35.03
N ASN A 13 -4.73 -45.67 34.19
CA ASN A 13 -4.03 -44.83 33.23
C ASN A 13 -3.01 -43.96 33.99
N THR A 14 -1.75 -44.38 34.03
CA THR A 14 -0.65 -43.51 34.44
C THR A 14 -0.56 -42.43 33.37
N ILE A 15 -0.96 -41.21 33.72
CA ILE A 15 -0.71 -40.03 32.90
C ILE A 15 0.81 -39.95 32.73
N ASP A 16 1.28 -40.27 31.54
CA ASP A 16 2.68 -40.05 31.19
C ASP A 16 2.87 -38.52 31.16
N HIS A 17 3.70 -38.00 32.07
CA HIS A 17 4.03 -36.58 32.19
C HIS A 17 4.96 -36.11 31.04
N ASN A 18 4.81 -36.71 29.87
CA ASN A 18 5.53 -36.38 28.64
C ASN A 18 4.59 -36.00 27.47
N VAL A 19 3.29 -35.75 27.73
CA VAL A 19 2.37 -35.16 26.74
C VAL A 19 2.36 -33.64 26.83
N LEU A 20 3.54 -33.03 26.90
CA LEU A 20 3.73 -31.60 26.68
C LEU A 20 4.74 -31.45 25.56
N LEU A 21 4.35 -30.71 24.52
CA LEU A 21 5.09 -30.34 23.31
C LEU A 21 4.86 -31.25 22.09
N ASN A 22 3.64 -31.17 21.54
CA ASN A 22 3.46 -31.16 20.08
C ASN A 22 2.23 -30.30 19.71
N VAL A 23 2.25 -29.04 20.15
CA VAL A 23 1.34 -27.99 19.61
C VAL A 23 2.13 -27.08 18.65
N THR A 24 2.96 -27.68 17.81
CA THR A 24 3.67 -26.99 16.71
C THR A 24 3.48 -27.78 15.43
N ALA A 25 2.24 -27.75 14.92
CA ALA A 25 1.89 -27.88 13.50
C ALA A 25 0.36 -27.99 13.37
N ASN A 26 -0.37 -26.99 13.84
CA ASN A 26 -1.78 -26.80 13.46
C ASN A 26 -2.21 -25.34 13.70
N GLN A 27 -1.34 -24.39 13.34
CA GLN A 27 -1.90 -23.17 12.77
C GLN A 27 -2.30 -23.58 11.36
N HIS A 28 -3.57 -23.90 11.22
CA HIS A 28 -4.28 -23.97 9.96
C HIS A 28 -4.07 -22.62 9.25
N HIS A 29 -2.94 -22.46 8.59
CA HIS A 29 -2.81 -21.59 7.44
C HIS A 29 -3.62 -22.28 6.33
N VAL A 30 -4.94 -22.24 6.48
CA VAL A 30 -5.73 -22.06 5.28
C VAL A 30 -5.28 -20.70 4.78
N PRO A 31 -4.73 -20.61 3.56
CA PRO A 31 -4.63 -19.33 2.90
C PRO A 31 -6.08 -18.87 2.79
N THR A 32 -6.53 -18.05 3.75
CA THR A 32 -7.87 -17.52 3.69
C THR A 32 -7.82 -16.56 2.52
N ASN A 33 -8.26 -17.07 1.38
CA ASN A 33 -9.03 -16.37 0.37
C ASN A 33 -10.26 -15.67 0.98
N ASP A 34 -10.11 -15.08 2.18
CA ASP A 34 -11.07 -14.20 2.81
C ASP A 34 -11.14 -12.95 1.94
N THR A 35 -12.16 -13.00 1.10
CA THR A 35 -12.53 -12.07 0.06
C THR A 35 -13.61 -11.12 0.59
N ARG A 36 -13.78 -11.02 1.91
CA ARG A 36 -14.71 -10.08 2.54
C ARG A 36 -14.12 -8.67 2.51
N GLY A 37 -14.40 -7.91 1.45
CA GLY A 37 -14.18 -6.45 1.39
C GLY A 37 -12.72 -6.03 1.60
N ARG A 38 -11.81 -6.64 0.82
CA ARG A 38 -10.38 -6.76 1.13
C ARG A 38 -9.71 -5.40 1.26
N THR A 39 -9.43 -5.05 2.51
CA THR A 39 -8.44 -4.03 2.85
C THR A 39 -7.10 -4.76 2.99
N ILE A 40 -6.10 -4.36 2.21
CA ILE A 40 -4.73 -4.90 2.31
C ILE A 40 -3.87 -3.84 3.00
N VAL A 41 -3.11 -4.24 4.02
CA VAL A 41 -2.20 -3.35 4.75
C VAL A 41 -0.78 -3.56 4.25
N VAL A 42 -0.07 -2.47 3.96
CA VAL A 42 1.33 -2.45 3.54
C VAL A 42 2.12 -1.65 4.57
N ALA A 43 3.22 -2.21 5.06
CA ALA A 43 4.08 -1.57 6.05
C ALA A 43 5.40 -1.13 5.44
N ALA A 44 5.81 0.11 5.68
CA ALA A 44 7.17 0.56 5.39
C ALA A 44 8.18 -0.23 6.24
N SER A 45 9.43 -0.32 5.78
CA SER A 45 10.51 -1.02 6.52
C SER A 45 10.81 -0.39 7.89
N ASN A 46 10.49 0.89 8.04
CA ASN A 46 10.64 1.67 9.27
C ASN A 46 9.30 2.01 9.96
N SER A 47 8.20 1.32 9.62
CA SER A 47 6.92 1.45 10.35
C SER A 47 7.11 1.09 11.83
N LEU A 48 6.35 1.73 12.72
CA LEU A 48 6.39 1.46 14.15
C LEU A 48 5.94 0.04 14.50
N ASP A 49 4.93 -0.48 13.80
CA ASP A 49 4.44 -1.86 13.94
C ASP A 49 4.21 -2.50 12.56
N PRO A 50 5.29 -2.95 11.89
CA PRO A 50 5.17 -3.58 10.58
C PRO A 50 4.45 -4.93 10.65
N THR A 51 4.20 -5.46 11.86
CA THR A 51 3.56 -6.77 12.02
C THR A 51 2.07 -6.76 11.69
N LEU A 52 1.47 -5.57 11.61
CA LEU A 52 0.09 -5.36 11.15
C LEU A 52 -0.12 -5.67 9.66
N ALA A 53 0.95 -5.62 8.85
CA ALA A 53 0.93 -6.08 7.48
C ALA A 53 1.27 -7.58 7.40
N ASP A 54 0.66 -8.28 6.44
CA ASP A 54 1.11 -9.62 6.05
C ASP A 54 2.60 -9.56 5.64
N PRO A 55 3.44 -10.55 6.00
CA PRO A 55 4.84 -10.58 5.59
C PRO A 55 5.08 -10.35 4.09
N ALA A 56 4.13 -10.71 3.21
CA ALA A 56 4.22 -10.46 1.77
C ALA A 56 4.11 -8.97 1.37
N TYR A 57 3.63 -8.11 2.27
CA TYR A 57 3.44 -6.66 2.04
C TYR A 57 4.22 -5.81 3.06
N ARG A 58 5.30 -6.36 3.62
CA ARG A 58 6.27 -5.61 4.43
C ARG A 58 7.41 -5.21 3.52
N CYS A 59 7.51 -3.92 3.27
CA CYS A 59 8.54 -3.31 2.46
C CYS A 59 9.93 -3.48 3.09
N ASP A 60 10.96 -3.50 2.25
CA ASP A 60 12.36 -3.61 2.69
C ASP A 60 13.09 -2.26 2.71
N GLY A 61 12.44 -1.18 2.23
CA GLY A 61 13.00 0.17 2.14
C GLY A 61 13.67 0.47 0.81
N THR A 62 13.56 -0.43 -0.17
CA THR A 62 14.08 -0.29 -1.52
C THR A 62 13.00 -0.63 -2.54
N ALA A 63 12.67 0.33 -3.42
CA ALA A 63 11.70 0.10 -4.49
C ALA A 63 10.33 -0.40 -3.97
N ASP A 64 9.85 0.19 -2.88
CA ASP A 64 8.68 -0.24 -2.12
C ASP A 64 7.36 -0.15 -2.92
N GLN A 65 7.37 0.52 -4.08
CA GLN A 65 6.27 0.41 -5.04
C GLN A 65 6.00 -1.03 -5.48
N VAL A 66 6.97 -1.95 -5.35
CA VAL A 66 6.80 -3.37 -5.71
C VAL A 66 5.74 -4.02 -4.82
N GLU A 67 5.87 -3.90 -3.49
CA GLU A 67 4.91 -4.44 -2.53
C GLU A 67 3.57 -3.71 -2.61
N ILE A 68 3.59 -2.38 -2.78
CA ILE A 68 2.37 -1.59 -2.93
C ILE A 68 1.59 -2.00 -4.19
N ASN A 69 2.26 -2.12 -5.35
CA ASN A 69 1.62 -2.54 -6.59
C ASN A 69 1.16 -4.00 -6.53
N ALA A 70 1.86 -4.87 -5.80
CA ALA A 70 1.42 -6.23 -5.54
C ALA A 70 0.14 -6.26 -4.68
N ALA A 71 0.03 -5.38 -3.66
CA ALA A 71 -1.20 -5.22 -2.88
C ALA A 71 -2.35 -4.70 -3.76
N ILE A 72 -2.13 -3.67 -4.58
CA ILE A 72 -3.13 -3.15 -5.54
C ILE A 72 -3.62 -4.26 -6.47
N THR A 73 -2.69 -5.04 -7.03
CA THR A 73 -3.00 -6.16 -7.93
C THR A 73 -3.83 -7.24 -7.23
N ALA A 74 -3.55 -7.53 -5.96
CA ALA A 74 -4.24 -8.56 -5.18
C ALA A 74 -5.70 -8.19 -4.83
N LEU A 75 -6.10 -6.93 -4.96
CA LEU A 75 -7.50 -6.51 -4.87
C LEU A 75 -8.34 -7.00 -6.07
N GLY A 76 -7.70 -7.17 -7.23
CA GLY A 76 -8.36 -7.57 -8.47
C GLY A 76 -9.38 -6.54 -8.97
N ALA A 77 -10.21 -6.93 -9.93
CA ALA A 77 -11.13 -6.01 -10.62
C ALA A 77 -12.23 -5.41 -9.73
N THR A 78 -12.55 -6.05 -8.60
CA THR A 78 -13.50 -5.52 -7.62
C THR A 78 -12.97 -4.28 -6.91
N GLY A 79 -11.64 -4.12 -6.84
CA GLY A 79 -11.02 -3.05 -6.08
C GLY A 79 -11.12 -3.28 -4.57
N GLY A 80 -11.03 -2.19 -3.81
CA GLY A 80 -10.92 -2.22 -2.35
C GLY A 80 -9.97 -1.14 -1.86
N ALA A 81 -9.30 -1.40 -0.74
CA ALA A 81 -8.38 -0.44 -0.14
C ALA A 81 -7.00 -1.06 0.10
N VAL A 82 -5.97 -0.27 -0.20
CA VAL A 82 -4.61 -0.47 0.28
C VAL A 82 -4.35 0.59 1.35
N ILE A 83 -4.08 0.14 2.58
CA ILE A 83 -3.72 1.00 3.70
C ILE A 83 -2.22 0.96 3.86
N LEU A 84 -1.59 2.12 3.72
CA LEU A 84 -0.17 2.29 4.00
C LEU A 84 -0.02 2.70 5.47
N LEU A 85 0.78 1.95 6.22
CA LEU A 85 1.13 2.31 7.60
C LEU A 85 2.05 3.53 7.63
N ASP A 86 2.39 3.97 8.83
CA ASP A 86 3.43 4.96 9.07
C ASP A 86 4.79 4.52 8.53
N GLY A 87 5.66 5.49 8.24
CA GLY A 87 7.01 5.27 7.75
C GLY A 87 7.23 5.82 6.34
N THR A 88 8.41 5.54 5.80
CA THR A 88 8.88 6.04 4.52
C THR A 88 8.99 4.90 3.51
N PHE A 89 8.27 5.03 2.40
CA PHE A 89 8.31 4.13 1.27
C PHE A 89 9.22 4.73 0.18
N ALA A 90 10.27 4.02 -0.21
CA ALA A 90 11.23 4.41 -1.22
C ALA A 90 10.70 4.11 -2.63
N ILE A 91 10.26 5.14 -3.35
CA ILE A 91 9.58 4.99 -4.65
C ILE A 91 10.55 5.26 -5.81
N THR A 92 10.90 4.21 -6.55
CA THR A 92 11.80 4.27 -7.73
C THR A 92 11.10 4.01 -9.06
N ALA A 93 9.82 3.63 -9.02
CA ALA A 93 8.92 3.48 -10.15
C ALA A 93 7.48 3.78 -9.68
N PRO A 94 6.53 4.05 -10.58
CA PRO A 94 5.20 4.50 -10.18
C PRO A 94 4.42 3.49 -9.31
N VAL A 95 3.75 3.99 -8.27
CA VAL A 95 2.62 3.31 -7.65
C VAL A 95 1.43 3.42 -8.61
N THR A 96 1.11 2.32 -9.30
CA THR A 96 0.13 2.30 -10.39
C THR A 96 -1.23 1.88 -9.85
N LEU A 97 -2.18 2.81 -9.82
CA LEU A 97 -3.53 2.57 -9.32
C LEU A 97 -4.41 1.86 -10.36
N ALA A 98 -5.39 1.11 -9.86
CA ALA A 98 -6.44 0.49 -10.66
C ALA A 98 -7.82 1.07 -10.27
N SER A 99 -8.80 0.90 -11.15
CA SER A 99 -10.18 1.34 -10.88
C SER A 99 -10.74 0.73 -9.60
N ASN A 100 -11.59 1.48 -8.90
CA ASN A 100 -12.20 1.09 -7.61
C ASN A 100 -11.20 0.86 -6.47
N VAL A 101 -9.95 1.35 -6.58
CA VAL A 101 -8.92 1.22 -5.54
C VAL A 101 -8.77 2.51 -4.75
N ALA A 102 -8.75 2.38 -3.43
CA ALA A 102 -8.30 3.41 -2.51
C ALA A 102 -6.87 3.14 -2.03
N LEU A 103 -5.97 4.11 -2.17
CA LEU A 103 -4.65 4.14 -1.53
C LEU A 103 -4.70 5.17 -0.39
N VAL A 104 -4.63 4.69 0.85
CA VAL A 104 -4.87 5.53 2.03
C VAL A 104 -3.73 5.39 3.03
N GLY A 105 -3.13 6.52 3.43
CA GLY A 105 -2.14 6.56 4.51
C GLY A 105 -2.74 6.89 5.88
N GLN A 106 -1.86 7.07 6.86
CA GLN A 106 -2.19 7.43 8.24
C GLN A 106 -1.88 8.91 8.57
N GLY A 107 -1.93 9.77 7.55
CA GLY A 107 -1.54 11.18 7.59
C GLY A 107 -0.13 11.42 7.06
N ALA A 108 0.45 12.57 7.39
CA ALA A 108 1.78 12.97 6.91
C ALA A 108 2.94 12.06 7.38
N GLY A 109 2.68 11.16 8.34
CA GLY A 109 3.63 10.12 8.78
C GLY A 109 3.76 8.94 7.83
N THR A 110 2.83 8.77 6.88
CA THR A 110 2.96 7.86 5.74
C THR A 110 3.57 8.64 4.59
N VAL A 111 4.83 8.33 4.22
CA VAL A 111 5.59 9.13 3.25
C VAL A 111 5.97 8.27 2.05
N LEU A 112 5.43 8.58 0.87
CA LEU A 112 5.96 8.11 -0.41
C LEU A 112 7.08 9.05 -0.85
N ARG A 113 8.33 8.59 -0.87
CA ARG A 113 9.49 9.45 -1.11
C ARG A 113 10.34 8.96 -2.27
N ILE A 114 10.75 9.88 -3.14
CA ILE A 114 11.75 9.61 -4.19
C ILE A 114 13.14 9.49 -3.53
N PRO A 115 13.88 8.38 -3.71
CA PRO A 115 15.21 8.21 -3.12
C PRO A 115 16.23 9.23 -3.64
N ASP A 116 17.30 9.43 -2.87
CA ASP A 116 18.40 10.31 -3.27
C ASP A 116 19.05 9.81 -4.58
N GLY A 117 19.34 10.73 -5.51
CA GLY A 117 19.99 10.41 -6.78
C GLY A 117 19.16 9.51 -7.70
N HIS A 118 17.83 9.62 -7.66
CA HIS A 118 16.97 8.92 -8.63
C HIS A 118 17.22 9.44 -10.05
N ASP A 119 17.34 10.77 -10.20
CA ASP A 119 17.83 11.47 -11.39
C ASP A 119 17.16 11.06 -12.73
N ALA A 120 15.90 10.65 -12.67
CA ALA A 120 15.12 10.17 -13.81
C ALA A 120 13.65 10.62 -13.73
N ASP A 121 12.92 10.48 -14.83
CA ASP A 121 11.50 10.79 -14.88
C ASP A 121 10.69 9.82 -14.01
N LEU A 122 9.77 10.34 -13.21
CA LEU A 122 8.94 9.53 -12.33
C LEU A 122 7.59 10.20 -12.05
N ASN A 123 6.51 9.41 -12.04
CA ASN A 123 5.25 9.80 -11.42
C ASN A 123 5.11 8.96 -10.16
N VAL A 124 5.17 9.54 -8.96
CA VAL A 124 5.18 8.76 -7.71
C VAL A 124 3.91 7.93 -7.59
N VAL A 125 2.75 8.56 -7.80
CA VAL A 125 1.46 7.90 -7.93
C VAL A 125 0.91 8.15 -9.32
N TYR A 126 0.51 7.09 -10.01
CA TYR A 126 0.08 7.14 -11.40
C TYR A 126 -1.23 6.38 -11.62
N ALA A 127 -2.11 6.94 -12.44
CA ALA A 127 -3.28 6.25 -12.95
C ALA A 127 -3.56 6.68 -14.39
N ALA A 128 -3.90 5.72 -15.26
CA ALA A 128 -4.35 6.00 -16.61
C ALA A 128 -5.60 5.22 -16.97
N THR A 129 -6.60 5.88 -17.55
CA THR A 129 -7.89 5.27 -17.95
C THR A 129 -8.62 4.58 -16.79
N GLN A 130 -8.43 5.04 -15.56
CA GLN A 130 -9.04 4.46 -14.35
C GLN A 130 -10.24 5.27 -13.86
N ASP A 131 -11.12 4.62 -13.11
CA ASP A 131 -12.36 5.19 -12.60
C ASP A 131 -12.55 4.86 -11.10
N HIS A 132 -13.17 5.76 -10.33
CA HIS A 132 -13.42 5.58 -8.89
C HIS A 132 -12.17 5.26 -8.03
N VAL A 133 -11.07 5.97 -8.29
CA VAL A 133 -9.82 5.87 -7.54
C VAL A 133 -9.80 6.86 -6.37
N LEU A 134 -9.20 6.49 -5.25
CA LEU A 134 -8.96 7.40 -4.11
C LEU A 134 -7.48 7.40 -3.73
N VAL A 135 -6.88 8.57 -3.57
CA VAL A 135 -5.59 8.77 -2.90
C VAL A 135 -5.84 9.68 -1.70
N ALA A 136 -5.53 9.22 -0.49
CA ALA A 136 -5.86 10.00 0.70
C ALA A 136 -4.87 9.89 1.87
N ASN A 137 -4.82 10.95 2.68
CA ASN A 137 -4.17 10.97 3.99
C ASN A 137 -2.70 10.50 3.97
N LEU A 138 -1.91 10.95 3.01
CA LEU A 138 -0.50 10.59 2.90
C LEU A 138 0.36 11.76 2.45
N LYS A 139 1.66 11.67 2.69
CA LYS A 139 2.66 12.59 2.14
C LYS A 139 3.32 11.97 0.92
N ILE A 140 3.52 12.77 -0.11
CA ILE A 140 4.41 12.53 -1.24
C ILE A 140 5.53 13.57 -1.17
N ASP A 141 6.77 13.08 -1.14
CA ASP A 141 7.98 13.88 -1.01
C ASP A 141 8.89 13.62 -2.22
N GLY A 142 9.00 14.62 -3.08
CA GLY A 142 9.76 14.53 -4.32
C GLY A 142 11.26 14.67 -4.14
N ASN A 143 11.71 14.98 -2.92
CA ASN A 143 13.11 15.01 -2.55
C ASN A 143 13.97 15.92 -3.45
N THR A 144 13.42 17.06 -3.90
CA THR A 144 14.06 17.97 -4.88
C THR A 144 15.53 18.30 -4.56
N ALA A 145 15.87 18.46 -3.27
CA ALA A 145 17.22 18.83 -2.84
C ALA A 145 18.29 17.76 -3.14
N ASN A 146 17.89 16.51 -3.39
CA ASN A 146 18.80 15.38 -3.65
C ASN A 146 18.60 14.79 -5.06
N GLN A 147 18.13 15.61 -6.00
CA GLN A 147 18.01 15.25 -7.41
C GLN A 147 18.80 16.24 -8.28
N THR A 148 19.25 15.77 -9.43
CA THR A 148 20.05 16.49 -10.41
C THR A 148 19.52 16.38 -11.84
N ALA A 149 18.60 15.44 -12.12
CA ALA A 149 17.96 15.29 -13.43
C ALA A 149 16.54 14.67 -13.33
N GLY A 150 15.81 14.68 -14.45
CA GLY A 150 14.46 14.11 -14.58
C GLY A 150 13.31 15.10 -14.39
N THR A 151 12.10 14.67 -14.74
CA THR A 151 10.81 15.34 -14.45
C THR A 151 10.01 14.43 -13.54
N MET A 152 9.74 14.90 -12.31
CA MET A 152 9.13 14.07 -11.27
C MET A 152 7.79 14.65 -10.84
N ASN A 153 6.67 13.95 -11.08
CA ASN A 153 5.35 14.38 -10.62
C ASN A 153 4.93 13.61 -9.37
N GLY A 154 4.20 14.27 -8.47
CA GLY A 154 3.69 13.63 -7.26
C GLY A 154 2.55 12.67 -7.58
N ILE A 155 1.44 13.22 -8.09
CA ILE A 155 0.30 12.45 -8.59
C ILE A 155 0.07 12.82 -10.04
N TYR A 156 0.07 11.84 -10.93
CA TYR A 156 -0.29 12.05 -12.34
C TYR A 156 -1.44 11.14 -12.78
N TRP A 157 -2.52 11.76 -13.25
CA TRP A 157 -3.72 11.11 -13.74
C TRP A 157 -3.93 11.44 -15.22
N ASP A 158 -4.00 10.41 -16.05
CA ASP A 158 -4.30 10.51 -17.49
C ASP A 158 -5.64 9.83 -17.79
N THR A 159 -6.63 10.59 -18.26
CA THR A 159 -7.95 10.05 -18.59
C THR A 159 -8.62 9.34 -17.40
N VAL A 160 -8.51 9.92 -16.20
CA VAL A 160 -9.09 9.37 -14.96
C VAL A 160 -10.43 10.03 -14.65
N THR A 161 -11.40 9.25 -14.14
CA THR A 161 -12.75 9.74 -13.85
C THR A 161 -13.30 9.36 -12.47
N HIS A 162 -14.27 10.13 -11.96
CA HIS A 162 -15.00 9.88 -10.70
C HIS A 162 -14.09 9.61 -9.49
N SER A 163 -12.88 10.17 -9.51
CA SER A 163 -11.81 9.86 -8.57
C SER A 163 -11.52 11.03 -7.64
N LYS A 164 -10.80 10.76 -6.54
CA LYS A 164 -10.55 11.76 -5.50
C LYS A 164 -9.10 11.77 -5.02
N VAL A 165 -8.55 12.96 -4.83
CA VAL A 165 -7.31 13.18 -4.06
C VAL A 165 -7.66 14.03 -2.85
N VAL A 166 -7.47 13.48 -1.66
CA VAL A 166 -8.04 14.02 -0.41
C VAL A 166 -7.01 14.08 0.70
N ASP A 167 -6.83 15.26 1.30
CA ASP A 167 -6.01 15.45 2.51
C ASP A 167 -4.57 14.92 2.38
N CYS A 168 -3.98 15.09 1.19
CA CYS A 168 -2.59 14.73 0.92
C CYS A 168 -1.65 15.92 1.05
N TRP A 169 -0.39 15.64 1.41
CA TRP A 169 0.73 16.59 1.30
C TRP A 169 1.56 16.21 0.09
N VAL A 170 1.65 17.06 -0.92
CA VAL A 170 2.48 16.79 -2.11
C VAL A 170 3.53 17.88 -2.24
N GLU A 171 4.75 17.52 -1.90
CA GLU A 171 5.82 18.47 -1.60
C GLU A 171 7.11 18.16 -2.34
N ASP A 172 7.85 19.23 -2.66
CA ASP A 172 9.26 19.14 -3.03
C ASP A 172 9.54 18.28 -4.27
N MET A 173 8.66 18.30 -5.27
CA MET A 173 8.94 17.71 -6.59
C MET A 173 10.17 18.36 -7.24
N TYR A 174 11.02 17.53 -7.85
CA TYR A 174 12.20 18.01 -8.57
C TYR A 174 11.83 18.95 -9.73
N THR A 175 12.78 19.78 -10.17
CA THR A 175 12.63 20.85 -11.17
C THR A 175 11.71 20.45 -12.35
N GLY A 176 10.70 21.29 -12.64
CA GLY A 176 9.70 21.02 -13.69
C GLY A 176 8.61 20.03 -13.29
N GLY A 177 8.79 19.30 -12.19
CA GLY A 177 7.84 18.37 -11.62
C GLY A 177 6.60 19.03 -11.02
N VAL A 178 5.43 18.47 -11.33
CA VAL A 178 4.13 18.95 -10.86
C VAL A 178 3.69 18.19 -9.61
N GLY A 179 3.12 18.87 -8.64
CA GLY A 179 2.55 18.22 -7.46
C GLY A 179 1.41 17.27 -7.82
N ILE A 180 0.28 17.81 -8.26
CA ILE A 180 -0.88 17.04 -8.72
C ILE A 180 -1.19 17.44 -10.17
N TYR A 181 -1.12 16.49 -11.08
CA TYR A 181 -1.35 16.70 -12.50
C TYR A 181 -2.49 15.81 -13.00
N LEU A 182 -3.56 16.43 -13.49
CA LEU A 182 -4.61 15.77 -14.26
C LEU A 182 -4.49 16.16 -15.74
N SER A 183 -4.61 15.17 -16.62
CA SER A 183 -4.65 15.32 -18.06
C SER A 183 -5.84 14.55 -18.62
N ALA A 184 -6.63 15.18 -19.48
CA ALA A 184 -7.79 14.59 -20.17
C ALA A 184 -8.78 13.86 -19.22
N SER A 185 -8.82 14.28 -17.96
CA SER A 185 -9.53 13.66 -16.84
C SER A 185 -10.81 14.43 -16.52
N SER A 186 -11.82 13.75 -15.97
CA SER A 186 -13.10 14.39 -15.69
C SER A 186 -13.86 13.87 -14.47
N ASN A 187 -14.71 14.72 -13.88
CA ASN A 187 -15.57 14.35 -12.75
C ASN A 187 -14.79 13.93 -11.49
N ASN A 188 -13.60 14.50 -11.29
CA ASN A 188 -12.76 14.22 -10.13
C ASN A 188 -13.01 15.22 -8.99
N THR A 189 -12.42 14.98 -7.83
CA THR A 189 -12.43 15.94 -6.72
C THR A 189 -11.06 16.01 -6.07
N ILE A 190 -10.44 17.18 -6.13
CA ILE A 190 -9.14 17.45 -5.52
C ILE A 190 -9.38 18.40 -4.33
N THR A 191 -9.36 17.88 -3.10
CA THR A 191 -9.79 18.63 -1.92
C THR A 191 -8.89 18.38 -0.70
N GLY A 192 -8.76 19.39 0.18
CA GLY A 192 -8.00 19.26 1.44
C GLY A 192 -6.48 19.11 1.29
N ASN A 193 -5.94 19.19 0.06
CA ASN A 193 -4.54 18.92 -0.20
C ASN A 193 -3.65 20.13 0.10
N THR A 194 -2.47 19.89 0.68
CA THR A 194 -1.38 20.85 0.78
C THR A 194 -0.35 20.56 -0.31
N VAL A 195 -0.20 21.47 -1.27
CA VAL A 195 0.68 21.26 -2.44
C VAL A 195 1.67 22.42 -2.55
N ARG A 196 2.96 22.18 -2.26
CA ARG A 196 3.97 23.25 -2.11
C ARG A 196 5.39 22.78 -2.43
N GLY A 197 6.31 23.71 -2.68
CA GLY A 197 7.73 23.38 -2.89
C GLY A 197 8.05 22.62 -4.19
N ASN A 198 7.06 22.40 -5.05
CA ASN A 198 7.23 21.69 -6.31
C ASN A 198 7.96 22.56 -7.33
N GLY A 199 8.96 21.99 -8.01
CA GLY A 199 9.80 22.71 -8.96
C GLY A 199 9.09 23.16 -10.23
N GLY A 200 7.93 22.57 -10.55
CA GLY A 200 7.01 23.02 -11.58
C GLY A 200 5.77 23.69 -10.98
N THR A 201 4.58 23.27 -11.41
CA THR A 201 3.30 23.77 -10.88
C THR A 201 2.86 22.98 -9.65
N GLY A 202 2.10 23.59 -8.75
CA GLY A 202 1.45 22.88 -7.65
C GLY A 202 0.39 21.90 -8.17
N ILE A 203 -0.71 22.44 -8.71
CA ILE A 203 -1.81 21.65 -9.28
C ILE A 203 -2.03 22.08 -10.73
N THR A 204 -2.01 21.13 -11.67
CA THR A 204 -2.26 21.35 -13.10
C THR A 204 -3.46 20.56 -13.54
N LEU A 205 -4.39 21.24 -14.23
CA LEU A 205 -5.51 20.63 -14.94
C LEU A 205 -5.35 20.90 -16.44
N PHE A 206 -5.16 19.87 -17.27
CA PHE A 206 -4.89 20.01 -18.70
C PHE A 206 -5.90 19.24 -19.54
N THR A 207 -6.63 19.94 -20.42
CA THR A 207 -7.70 19.34 -21.25
C THR A 207 -8.78 18.60 -20.44
N ASP A 208 -9.03 19.09 -19.23
CA ASP A 208 -9.90 18.48 -18.22
C ASP A 208 -11.32 19.06 -18.20
N SER A 209 -12.27 18.37 -17.55
CA SER A 209 -13.63 18.87 -17.35
C SER A 209 -14.28 18.40 -16.04
N ASN A 210 -15.05 19.26 -15.37
CA ASN A 210 -15.82 18.93 -14.15
C ASN A 210 -14.98 18.36 -12.99
N ASN A 211 -13.76 18.88 -12.74
CA ASN A 211 -12.85 18.45 -11.66
C ASN A 211 -12.82 19.42 -10.48
#